data_AF-A0A662BMT4-F1
#
_entry.id   AF-A0A662BMT4-F1
#
_cell.length_a   1.000
_cell.length_b   1.000
_cell.length_c   1.000
_cell.angle_alpha   90.00
_cell.angle_beta   90.00
_cell.angle_gamma   90.00
#
_symmetry.space_group_name_H-M   'P 1'
#
loop_
_entity.id
_entity.type
_entity.pdbx_description
1 polymer ?
#
loop_
_entity_poly.entity_id
_entity_poly.type
_entity_poly.pdbx_seq_one_letter_code
_entity_poly.pdbx_strand_id
1 'polypeptide(L)'
;MEKLGLIICSNYYKELKSVIDIEKYDDLVISTFVSTCSTPNSDEREKIAERLNKLSSKVERVEILSPQACTGFDLSEKSCINCSYPGSTTCSEMIASKSYINQLIAEGEYIVTPGWLKSWKKIALEKWKFDKKTARSFFKDTVKKLLVLDTGVYDDYLKELEEFLEFSGLEHSLVKIGNDFFHNYIKNIVLSWRLELAEKSTKKIRLKANKKVADYSMALEIIRDLSNLESEEAVINNVFGLFTMLFSPNKMQYTPVIEGYADKSKLITSTDSGILKITKTKKSSSEYELSESGKGFKINASYNDEVFGYFEVENVLFPKHLNDYVALTNSISSVIGLLIANSRHYNNLLKEKLEISVKSEKQFRDLFEYSPVSLWEEDFSEVKILLDEKKKEHKNNLKKYLDENPDFVRQCIAKIKILNINRASVALHGFQNKE
;
A
#
# COMPACT_ATOMS: atom_id res chain seq x y z
N MET A 1 14.57 -21.14 4.86
CA MET A 1 15.85 -21.51 5.49
C MET A 1 16.56 -20.21 5.81
N GLU A 2 16.35 -19.61 6.98
CA GLU A 2 16.92 -18.28 7.32
C GLU A 2 18.30 -18.43 7.95
N LYS A 3 19.25 -19.01 7.20
CA LYS A 3 20.64 -19.17 7.65
C LYS A 3 21.61 -18.74 6.56
N LEU A 4 22.78 -18.27 6.96
CA LEU A 4 23.87 -17.91 6.06
C LEU A 4 24.96 -18.99 6.11
N GLY A 5 25.35 -19.48 4.94
CA GLY A 5 26.49 -20.37 4.78
C GLY A 5 27.77 -19.57 4.63
N LEU A 6 28.81 -19.89 5.41
CA LEU A 6 30.16 -19.37 5.17
C LEU A 6 31.07 -20.53 4.78
N ILE A 7 31.82 -20.38 3.69
CA ILE A 7 32.86 -21.33 3.32
C ILE A 7 34.21 -20.64 3.20
N ILE A 8 35.21 -21.13 3.93
CA ILE A 8 36.52 -20.48 4.05
C ILE A 8 37.67 -21.47 3.90
N CYS A 9 38.83 -20.95 3.48
CA CYS A 9 40.08 -21.71 3.48
C CYS A 9 40.46 -22.13 4.91
N SER A 10 40.96 -23.36 5.07
CA SER A 10 41.41 -23.89 6.36
C SER A 10 42.48 -23.04 7.04
N ASN A 11 43.30 -22.31 6.28
CA ASN A 11 44.35 -21.44 6.81
C ASN A 11 43.79 -20.21 7.54
N TYR A 12 42.54 -19.83 7.27
CA TYR A 12 41.86 -18.69 7.91
C TYR A 12 40.71 -19.13 8.83
N TYR A 13 40.57 -20.44 9.07
CA TYR A 13 39.46 -20.96 9.87
C TYR A 13 39.57 -20.55 11.35
N LYS A 14 40.78 -20.41 11.89
CA LYS A 14 40.95 -19.97 13.29
C LYS A 14 40.53 -18.52 13.48
N GLU A 15 40.86 -17.64 12.54
CA GLU A 15 40.43 -16.25 12.51
C GLU A 15 38.90 -16.17 12.51
N LEU A 16 38.24 -16.95 11.65
CA LEU A 16 36.77 -17.04 11.62
C LEU A 16 36.20 -17.61 12.92
N LYS A 17 36.82 -18.65 13.47
CA LYS A 17 36.38 -19.25 14.73
C LYS A 17 36.44 -18.24 15.88
N SER A 18 37.52 -17.45 15.98
CA SER A 18 37.64 -16.38 16.96
C SER A 18 36.49 -15.38 16.87
N VAL A 19 36.08 -14.98 15.66
CA VAL A 19 34.93 -14.08 15.46
C VAL A 19 33.61 -14.72 15.91
N ILE A 20 33.39 -15.99 15.57
CA ILE A 20 32.16 -16.71 15.94
C ILE A 20 32.07 -16.91 17.46
N ASP A 21 33.19 -17.20 18.12
CA ASP A 21 33.24 -17.39 19.57
C ASP A 21 32.92 -16.08 20.32
N ILE A 22 33.27 -14.93 19.73
CA ILE A 22 32.97 -13.59 20.27
C ILE A 22 31.50 -13.19 20.01
N GLU A 23 31.05 -13.25 18.76
CA GLU A 23 29.74 -12.72 18.33
C GLU A 23 28.59 -13.72 18.57
N LYS A 24 28.90 -15.01 18.73
CA LYS A 24 27.94 -16.10 19.01
C LYS A 24 26.78 -16.20 18.02
N TYR A 25 27.08 -16.10 16.73
CA TYR A 25 26.07 -16.23 15.67
C TYR A 25 25.41 -17.62 15.66
N ASP A 26 24.09 -17.68 15.74
CA ASP A 26 23.25 -18.89 15.74
C ASP A 26 22.67 -19.24 14.35
N ASP A 27 22.70 -18.26 13.45
CA ASP A 27 22.17 -18.27 12.09
C ASP A 27 23.24 -18.57 11.03
N LEU A 28 24.47 -18.93 11.44
CA LEU A 28 25.56 -19.31 10.52
C LEU A 28 25.74 -20.83 10.40
N VAL A 29 26.07 -21.28 9.20
CA VAL A 29 26.52 -22.65 8.91
C VAL A 29 27.88 -22.58 8.24
N ILE A 30 28.90 -23.18 8.85
CA ILE A 30 30.29 -23.02 8.38
C ILE A 30 30.77 -24.29 7.71
N SER A 31 31.49 -24.13 6.60
CA SER A 31 32.25 -25.18 5.94
C SER A 31 33.67 -24.70 5.69
N THR A 32 34.61 -25.64 5.59
CA THR A 32 35.99 -25.32 5.21
C THR A 32 36.43 -26.13 4.01
N PHE A 33 37.37 -25.55 3.26
CA PHE A 33 38.10 -26.24 2.21
C PHE A 33 39.60 -26.02 2.37
N VAL A 34 40.38 -26.95 1.82
CA VAL A 34 41.84 -26.83 1.80
C VAL A 34 42.23 -26.17 0.49
N SER A 35 42.93 -25.04 0.55
CA SER A 35 43.53 -24.40 -0.62
C SER A 35 45.02 -24.73 -0.67
N THR A 36 45.54 -24.88 -1.88
CA THR A 36 46.97 -25.03 -2.15
C THR A 36 47.63 -23.71 -2.58
N CYS A 37 46.95 -22.58 -2.34
CA CYS A 37 47.42 -21.23 -2.69
C CYS A 37 47.82 -21.09 -4.17
N SER A 38 47.16 -21.87 -5.02
CA SER A 38 47.25 -21.88 -6.47
C SER A 38 45.89 -22.23 -7.06
N THR A 39 45.70 -22.03 -8.36
CA THR A 39 44.51 -22.50 -9.06
C THR A 39 44.31 -24.01 -8.84
N PRO A 40 43.14 -24.45 -8.36
CA PRO A 40 42.92 -25.87 -8.09
C PRO A 40 42.88 -26.69 -9.38
N ASN A 41 43.31 -27.95 -9.30
CA ASN A 41 43.11 -28.94 -10.38
C ASN A 41 41.66 -29.45 -10.41
N SER A 42 41.31 -30.32 -11.37
CA SER A 42 39.95 -30.88 -11.51
C SER A 42 39.42 -31.49 -10.22
N ASP A 43 40.23 -32.35 -9.59
CA ASP A 43 39.82 -33.14 -8.42
C ASP A 43 39.66 -32.26 -7.17
N GLU A 44 40.51 -31.26 -7.01
CA GLU A 44 40.38 -30.25 -5.95
C GLU A 44 39.13 -29.41 -6.15
N ARG A 45 38.85 -28.96 -7.39
CA ARG A 45 37.63 -28.21 -7.71
C ARG A 45 36.39 -29.05 -7.39
N GLU A 46 36.34 -30.30 -7.81
CA GLU A 46 35.21 -31.19 -7.55
C GLU A 46 34.92 -31.32 -6.06
N LYS A 47 35.95 -31.55 -5.23
CA LYS A 47 35.81 -31.60 -3.76
C LYS A 47 35.29 -30.30 -3.14
N ILE A 48 35.68 -29.15 -3.68
CA ILE A 48 35.15 -27.85 -3.23
C ILE A 48 33.69 -27.71 -3.69
N ALA A 49 33.36 -28.16 -4.90
CA ALA A 49 32.00 -28.14 -5.45
C ALA A 49 31.03 -28.96 -4.60
N GLU A 50 31.42 -30.18 -4.22
CA GLU A 50 30.63 -31.05 -3.35
C GLU A 50 30.33 -30.38 -2.00
N ARG A 51 31.32 -29.71 -1.42
CA ARG A 51 31.17 -28.96 -0.16
C ARG A 51 30.25 -27.76 -0.31
N LEU A 52 30.39 -27.01 -1.39
CA LEU A 52 29.53 -25.89 -1.73
C LEU A 52 28.08 -26.33 -1.90
N ASN A 53 27.83 -27.39 -2.67
CA ASN A 53 26.49 -27.95 -2.90
C ASN A 53 25.85 -28.49 -1.61
N LYS A 54 26.65 -29.15 -0.77
CA LYS A 54 26.18 -29.63 0.54
C LYS A 54 25.84 -28.47 1.49
N LEU A 55 26.53 -27.35 1.38
CA LEU A 55 26.25 -26.16 2.19
C LEU A 55 25.04 -25.39 1.66
N SER A 56 24.99 -25.12 0.35
CA SER A 56 23.93 -24.35 -0.32
C SER A 56 22.55 -24.97 -0.16
N SER A 57 22.46 -26.30 -0.07
CA SER A 57 21.20 -27.02 0.20
C SER A 57 20.63 -26.84 1.61
N LYS A 58 21.37 -26.21 2.54
CA LYS A 58 20.96 -26.04 3.95
C LYS A 58 20.71 -24.59 4.36
N VAL A 59 21.02 -23.63 3.50
CA VAL A 59 21.09 -22.20 3.83
C VAL A 59 20.42 -21.36 2.74
N GLU A 60 20.09 -20.10 3.03
CA GLU A 60 19.52 -19.20 2.03
C GLU A 60 20.57 -18.73 1.03
N ARG A 61 21.78 -18.45 1.52
CA ARG A 61 22.90 -17.86 0.77
C ARG A 61 24.20 -18.45 1.28
N VAL A 62 25.20 -18.55 0.40
CA VAL A 62 26.55 -18.99 0.74
C VAL A 62 27.55 -17.88 0.37
N GLU A 63 28.38 -17.48 1.32
CA GLU A 63 29.50 -16.57 1.07
C GLU A 63 30.81 -17.34 1.02
N ILE A 64 31.49 -17.22 -0.11
CA ILE A 64 32.77 -17.88 -0.37
C ILE A 64 33.89 -16.92 0.05
N LEU A 65 34.42 -17.14 1.25
CA LEU A 65 35.44 -16.32 1.88
C LEU A 65 36.83 -16.69 1.36
N SER A 66 37.07 -16.38 0.09
CA SER A 66 38.36 -16.55 -0.57
C SER A 66 38.41 -15.83 -1.91
N PRO A 67 39.61 -15.56 -2.46
CA PRO A 67 39.74 -15.22 -3.88
C PRO A 67 39.14 -16.27 -4.79
N GLN A 68 38.51 -15.85 -5.89
CA GLN A 68 37.94 -16.75 -6.90
C GLN A 68 38.99 -17.72 -7.48
N ALA A 69 40.24 -17.27 -7.64
CA ALA A 69 41.33 -18.11 -8.11
C ALA A 69 41.62 -19.32 -7.21
N CYS A 70 41.32 -19.24 -5.90
CA CYS A 70 41.57 -20.32 -4.94
C CYS A 70 40.56 -21.47 -5.05
N THR A 71 39.39 -21.21 -5.63
CA THR A 71 38.31 -22.20 -5.78
C THR A 71 38.14 -22.64 -7.23
N GLY A 72 38.56 -21.81 -8.18
CA GLY A 72 38.45 -22.08 -9.61
C GLY A 72 37.02 -22.09 -10.13
N PHE A 73 36.05 -21.56 -9.38
CA PHE A 73 34.66 -21.46 -9.80
C PHE A 73 34.36 -20.12 -10.43
N ASP A 74 33.81 -20.14 -11.64
CA ASP A 74 33.02 -19.03 -12.13
C ASP A 74 31.55 -19.21 -11.70
N LEU A 75 31.02 -18.24 -10.95
CA LEU A 75 29.62 -18.23 -10.53
C LEU A 75 28.68 -18.00 -11.73
N SER A 76 29.20 -17.51 -12.86
CA SER A 76 28.45 -17.36 -14.10
C SER A 76 28.02 -18.70 -14.72
N GLU A 77 28.76 -19.78 -14.43
CA GLU A 77 28.50 -21.14 -14.94
C GLU A 77 27.42 -21.90 -14.15
N LYS A 78 26.64 -21.22 -13.28
CA LYS A 78 25.52 -21.78 -12.49
C LYS A 78 25.88 -22.94 -11.55
N SER A 79 27.16 -23.11 -11.20
CA SER A 79 27.60 -24.14 -10.24
C SER A 79 26.97 -23.98 -8.85
N CYS A 80 26.55 -22.76 -8.47
CA CYS A 80 25.79 -22.49 -7.25
C CYS A 80 24.88 -21.26 -7.43
N ILE A 81 23.57 -21.43 -7.23
CA ILE A 81 22.54 -20.40 -7.53
C ILE A 81 22.49 -19.29 -6.47
N ASN A 82 22.90 -19.59 -5.23
CA ASN A 82 22.84 -18.67 -4.09
C ASN A 82 24.20 -18.42 -3.46
N CYS A 83 25.29 -18.55 -4.23
CA CYS A 83 26.65 -18.28 -3.78
C CYS A 83 27.12 -16.89 -4.23
N SER A 84 27.96 -16.25 -3.43
CA SER A 84 28.63 -15.00 -3.76
C SER A 84 30.07 -14.96 -3.23
N TYR A 85 30.90 -14.12 -3.85
CA TYR A 85 32.20 -13.73 -3.34
C TYR A 85 32.11 -12.32 -2.75
N PRO A 86 32.51 -12.10 -1.48
CA PRO A 86 32.44 -10.79 -0.84
C PRO A 86 33.55 -9.81 -1.28
N GLY A 87 33.99 -9.87 -2.54
CA GLY A 87 34.78 -8.84 -3.21
C GLY A 87 36.30 -8.83 -2.94
N SER A 88 36.84 -9.72 -2.10
CA SER A 88 38.29 -9.83 -1.86
C SER A 88 39.01 -10.47 -3.05
N THR A 89 40.04 -9.82 -3.60
CA THR A 89 40.85 -10.38 -4.69
C THR A 89 42.04 -11.19 -4.18
N THR A 90 42.49 -10.93 -2.94
CA THR A 90 43.52 -11.73 -2.25
C THR A 90 43.03 -12.12 -0.86
N CYS A 91 43.57 -13.20 -0.30
CA CYS A 91 43.21 -13.60 1.06
C CYS A 91 43.67 -12.58 2.11
N SER A 92 44.74 -11.83 1.85
CA SER A 92 45.25 -10.78 2.74
C SER A 92 44.30 -9.58 2.83
N GLU A 93 43.46 -9.34 1.82
CA GLU A 93 42.41 -8.30 1.87
C GLU A 93 41.30 -8.61 2.88
N MET A 94 41.22 -9.85 3.39
CA MET A 94 40.27 -10.21 4.44
C MET A 94 40.76 -9.78 5.84
N ILE A 95 42.07 -9.56 6.01
CA ILE A 95 42.71 -9.23 7.29
C ILE A 95 43.32 -7.83 7.32
N ALA A 96 43.46 -7.15 6.18
CA ALA A 96 43.94 -5.78 6.11
C ALA A 96 43.35 -5.03 4.89
N SER A 97 43.49 -3.70 4.90
CA SER A 97 42.95 -2.86 3.81
C SER A 97 43.62 -3.16 2.46
N LYS A 98 42.82 -3.14 1.39
CA LYS A 98 43.29 -3.34 0.01
C LYS A 98 44.44 -2.43 -0.40
N SER A 99 44.37 -1.14 -0.05
CA SER A 99 45.43 -0.18 -0.36
C SER A 99 46.76 -0.56 0.29
N TYR A 100 46.71 -0.99 1.55
CA TYR A 100 47.90 -1.43 2.28
C TYR A 100 48.49 -2.71 1.67
N ILE A 101 47.66 -3.71 1.37
CA ILE A 101 48.10 -4.96 0.73
C ILE A 101 48.75 -4.68 -0.64
N ASN A 102 48.14 -3.83 -1.46
CA ASN A 102 48.68 -3.49 -2.77
C ASN A 102 50.03 -2.77 -2.69
N GLN A 103 50.22 -1.90 -1.69
CA GLN A 103 51.49 -1.24 -1.46
C GLN A 103 52.60 -2.26 -1.14
N LEU A 104 52.34 -3.18 -0.21
CA LEU A 104 53.31 -4.22 0.19
C LEU A 104 53.68 -5.14 -0.99
N ILE A 105 52.69 -5.53 -1.79
CA ILE A 105 52.93 -6.31 -3.02
C ILE A 105 53.79 -5.50 -4.01
N ALA A 106 53.52 -4.22 -4.20
CA ALA A 106 54.31 -3.35 -5.08
C ALA A 106 55.76 -3.15 -4.60
N GLU A 107 55.99 -3.19 -3.29
CA GLU A 107 57.33 -3.15 -2.70
C GLU A 107 58.10 -4.47 -2.93
N GLY A 108 57.41 -5.54 -3.33
CA GLY A 108 57.98 -6.86 -3.61
C GLY A 108 57.92 -7.81 -2.41
N GLU A 109 57.02 -7.56 -1.46
CA GLU A 109 56.84 -8.41 -0.28
C GLU A 109 55.91 -9.59 -0.57
N TYR A 110 56.31 -10.78 -0.13
CA TYR A 110 55.47 -11.97 -0.15
C TYR A 110 54.70 -12.08 1.16
N ILE A 111 53.40 -11.85 1.10
CA ILE A 111 52.54 -11.73 2.27
C ILE A 111 52.01 -13.12 2.67
N VAL A 112 52.25 -13.51 3.93
CA VAL A 112 51.75 -14.76 4.51
C VAL A 112 51.12 -14.51 5.88
N THR A 113 50.32 -15.47 6.34
CA THR A 113 49.76 -15.51 7.69
C THR A 113 50.32 -16.70 8.48
N PRO A 114 50.24 -16.68 9.82
CA PRO A 114 50.58 -17.83 10.64
C PRO A 114 49.86 -19.13 10.23
N GLY A 115 48.59 -19.04 9.86
CA GLY A 115 47.83 -20.19 9.35
C GLY A 115 48.37 -20.76 8.03
N TRP A 116 48.89 -19.89 7.16
CA TRP A 116 49.59 -20.32 5.95
C TRP A 116 50.92 -21.01 6.28
N LEU A 117 51.71 -20.45 7.20
CA LEU A 117 52.99 -21.02 7.64
C LEU A 117 52.80 -22.45 8.18
N LYS A 118 51.77 -22.71 8.99
CA LYS A 118 51.48 -24.09 9.44
C LYS A 118 51.25 -25.09 8.31
N SER A 119 50.83 -24.62 7.14
CA SER A 119 50.55 -25.42 5.95
C SER A 119 51.65 -25.31 4.88
N TRP A 120 52.75 -24.58 5.12
CA TRP A 120 53.70 -24.22 4.05
C TRP A 120 54.33 -25.44 3.38
N LYS A 121 54.66 -26.49 4.16
CA LYS A 121 55.29 -27.72 3.62
C LYS A 121 54.38 -28.41 2.62
N LYS A 122 53.10 -28.52 2.93
CA LYS A 122 52.10 -29.10 2.03
C LYS A 122 51.98 -28.30 0.74
N ILE A 123 52.03 -26.98 0.84
CA ILE A 123 51.91 -26.09 -0.32
C ILE A 123 53.20 -26.15 -1.17
N ALA A 124 54.35 -25.88 -0.58
CA ALA A 124 55.61 -25.79 -1.31
C ALA A 124 56.15 -27.14 -1.79
N LEU A 125 56.08 -28.18 -0.95
CA LEU A 125 56.68 -29.49 -1.25
C LEU A 125 55.74 -30.39 -2.03
N GLU A 126 54.45 -30.46 -1.67
CA GLU A 126 53.52 -31.38 -2.34
C GLU A 126 52.90 -30.74 -3.59
N LYS A 127 52.41 -29.50 -3.49
CA LYS A 127 51.74 -28.85 -4.62
C LYS A 127 52.73 -28.27 -5.62
N TRP A 128 53.62 -27.39 -5.18
CA TRP A 128 54.57 -26.74 -6.07
C TRP A 128 55.73 -27.66 -6.45
N LYS A 129 55.96 -28.73 -5.67
CA LYS A 129 57.06 -29.69 -5.84
C LYS A 129 58.43 -29.01 -5.85
N PHE A 130 58.58 -27.96 -5.06
CA PHE A 130 59.84 -27.25 -4.93
C PHE A 130 60.79 -28.02 -4.02
N ASP A 131 62.01 -28.28 -4.51
CA ASP A 131 63.14 -28.56 -3.63
C ASP A 131 63.77 -27.26 -3.13
N LYS A 132 64.71 -27.37 -2.18
CA LYS A 132 65.38 -26.20 -1.56
C LYS A 132 66.10 -25.31 -2.59
N LYS A 133 66.64 -25.90 -3.66
CA LYS A 133 67.39 -25.15 -4.69
C LYS A 133 66.44 -24.36 -5.59
N THR A 134 65.37 -25.01 -6.03
CA THR A 134 64.31 -24.46 -6.89
C THR A 134 63.54 -23.37 -6.16
N ALA A 135 63.17 -23.60 -4.89
CA ALA A 135 62.53 -22.59 -4.05
C ALA A 135 63.39 -21.34 -3.92
N ARG A 136 64.67 -21.48 -3.57
CA ARG A 136 65.59 -20.35 -3.43
C ARG A 136 65.77 -19.57 -4.72
N SER A 137 65.87 -20.25 -5.86
CA SER A 137 65.94 -19.58 -7.16
C SER A 137 64.65 -18.80 -7.44
N PHE A 138 63.49 -19.44 -7.26
CA PHE A 138 62.19 -18.83 -7.50
C PHE A 138 61.97 -17.58 -6.65
N PHE A 139 62.19 -17.68 -5.34
CA PHE A 139 61.95 -16.58 -4.41
C PHE A 139 62.96 -15.45 -4.60
N LYS A 140 64.23 -15.73 -4.85
CA LYS A 140 65.25 -14.69 -5.05
C LYS A 140 64.96 -13.79 -6.26
N ASP A 141 64.36 -14.34 -7.30
CA ASP A 141 64.08 -13.61 -8.54
C ASP A 141 62.76 -12.81 -8.50
N THR A 142 61.85 -13.13 -7.56
CA THR A 142 60.48 -12.61 -7.56
C THR A 142 60.04 -11.94 -6.25
N VAL A 143 60.71 -12.23 -5.15
CA VAL A 143 60.34 -11.79 -3.80
C VAL A 143 61.54 -11.11 -3.15
N LYS A 144 61.37 -9.88 -2.69
CA LYS A 144 62.42 -9.18 -1.94
C LYS A 144 62.44 -9.60 -0.47
N LYS A 145 61.25 -9.80 0.12
CA LYS A 145 61.10 -10.03 1.56
C LYS A 145 59.83 -10.82 1.86
N LEU A 146 59.87 -11.66 2.88
CA LEU A 146 58.70 -12.32 3.44
C LEU A 146 58.04 -11.42 4.51
N LEU A 147 56.78 -11.07 4.33
CA LEU A 147 56.00 -10.38 5.34
C LEU A 147 55.02 -11.32 6.01
N VAL A 148 55.11 -11.44 7.33
CA VAL A 148 54.14 -12.15 8.15
C VAL A 148 53.15 -11.16 8.75
N LEU A 149 51.89 -11.25 8.33
CA LEU A 149 50.78 -10.53 8.97
C LEU A 149 50.19 -11.40 10.07
N ASP A 150 50.52 -11.06 11.31
CA ASP A 150 50.10 -11.79 12.50
C ASP A 150 48.75 -11.25 13.02
N THR A 151 47.71 -12.09 12.93
CA THR A 151 46.36 -11.81 13.42
C THR A 151 46.24 -12.00 14.94
N GLY A 152 47.24 -12.58 15.60
CA GLY A 152 47.25 -12.86 17.04
C GLY A 152 46.43 -14.09 17.45
N VAL A 153 45.91 -14.87 16.49
CA VAL A 153 45.08 -16.07 16.76
C VAL A 153 45.91 -17.36 16.86
N TYR A 154 47.21 -17.29 16.52
CA TYR A 154 48.13 -18.43 16.56
C TYR A 154 49.26 -18.15 17.54
N ASP A 155 49.33 -18.93 18.62
CA ASP A 155 50.34 -18.74 19.67
C ASP A 155 51.72 -19.34 19.32
N ASP A 156 51.77 -20.28 18.38
CA ASP A 156 52.98 -21.04 18.05
C ASP A 156 53.10 -21.26 16.55
N TYR A 157 53.87 -20.41 15.86
CA TYR A 157 54.18 -20.53 14.42
C TYR A 157 55.63 -20.15 14.10
N LEU A 158 56.44 -19.80 15.11
CA LEU A 158 57.82 -19.32 14.91
C LEU A 158 58.71 -20.43 14.37
N LYS A 159 58.48 -21.68 14.80
CA LYS A 159 59.21 -22.84 14.27
C LYS A 159 58.94 -23.01 12.78
N GLU A 160 57.67 -22.97 12.36
CA GLU A 160 57.31 -23.08 10.95
C GLU A 160 57.85 -21.93 10.11
N LEU A 161 57.94 -20.72 10.69
CA LEU A 161 58.58 -19.56 10.07
C LEU A 161 60.07 -19.80 9.86
N GLU A 162 60.82 -20.21 10.89
CA GLU A 162 62.26 -20.48 10.80
C GLU A 162 62.56 -21.55 9.74
N GLU A 163 61.81 -22.65 9.74
CA GLU A 163 61.95 -23.72 8.76
C GLU A 163 61.69 -23.21 7.33
N PHE A 164 60.69 -22.34 7.14
CA PHE A 164 60.38 -21.78 5.83
C PHE A 164 61.44 -20.76 5.36
N LEU A 165 62.00 -19.96 6.28
CA LEU A 165 63.10 -19.04 5.96
C LEU A 165 64.36 -19.80 5.57
N GLU A 166 64.66 -20.90 6.25
CA GLU A 166 65.79 -21.76 5.87
C GLU A 166 65.59 -22.39 4.48
N PHE A 167 64.36 -22.79 4.18
CA PHE A 167 63.97 -23.35 2.89
C PHE A 167 64.04 -22.32 1.76
N SER A 168 63.43 -21.15 1.93
CA SER A 168 63.28 -20.11 0.90
C SER A 168 64.50 -19.20 0.76
N GLY A 169 65.29 -19.02 1.82
CA GLY A 169 66.43 -18.10 1.85
C GLY A 169 66.06 -16.61 1.88
N LEU A 170 64.81 -16.28 2.22
CA LEU A 170 64.31 -14.91 2.28
C LEU A 170 64.62 -14.23 3.62
N GLU A 171 64.77 -12.90 3.58
CA GLU A 171 64.63 -12.06 4.78
C GLU A 171 63.15 -11.92 5.16
N HIS A 172 62.86 -11.58 6.43
CA HIS A 172 61.48 -11.46 6.89
C HIS A 172 61.20 -10.18 7.68
N SER A 173 59.93 -9.78 7.70
CA SER A 173 59.31 -8.81 8.59
C SER A 173 58.06 -9.42 9.20
N LEU A 174 57.74 -9.00 10.42
CA LEU A 174 56.54 -9.41 11.13
C LEU A 174 55.78 -8.17 11.56
N VAL A 175 54.49 -8.12 11.22
CA VAL A 175 53.59 -7.05 11.61
C VAL A 175 52.40 -7.67 12.34
N LYS A 176 52.21 -7.26 13.59
CA LYS A 176 51.04 -7.64 14.40
C LYS A 176 49.88 -6.74 14.01
N ILE A 177 48.95 -7.28 13.22
CA ILE A 177 47.77 -6.55 12.74
C ILE A 177 46.53 -6.81 13.59
N GLY A 178 46.52 -7.90 14.37
CA GLY A 178 45.34 -8.33 15.12
C GLY A 178 44.24 -8.89 14.22
N ASN A 179 43.14 -9.35 14.84
CA ASN A 179 42.02 -9.97 14.13
C ASN A 179 40.83 -9.00 13.92
N ASP A 180 40.94 -7.75 14.36
CA ASP A 180 39.83 -6.78 14.36
C ASP A 180 39.33 -6.42 12.96
N PHE A 181 40.23 -6.34 11.99
CA PHE A 181 39.85 -6.07 10.59
C PHE A 181 39.05 -7.25 10.03
N PHE A 182 39.51 -8.48 10.26
CA PHE A 182 38.82 -9.69 9.85
C PHE A 182 37.47 -9.85 10.56
N HIS A 183 37.41 -9.52 11.85
CA HIS A 183 36.17 -9.47 12.61
C HIS A 183 35.16 -8.52 11.94
N ASN A 184 35.56 -7.28 11.67
CA ASN A 184 34.69 -6.31 10.99
C ASN A 184 34.31 -6.75 9.57
N TYR A 185 35.20 -7.42 8.85
CA TYR A 185 34.92 -8.00 7.53
C TYR A 185 33.79 -9.03 7.61
N ILE A 186 33.88 -10.02 8.51
CA ILE A 186 32.82 -11.01 8.72
C ILE A 186 31.53 -10.36 9.21
N LYS A 187 31.62 -9.41 10.15
CA LYS A 187 30.46 -8.71 10.68
C LYS A 187 29.70 -7.95 9.59
N ASN A 188 30.41 -7.29 8.68
CA ASN A 188 29.79 -6.60 7.55
C ASN A 188 29.04 -7.58 6.62
N ILE A 189 29.63 -8.74 6.34
CA ILE A 189 28.99 -9.79 5.54
C ILE A 189 27.69 -10.29 6.22
N VAL A 190 27.73 -10.58 7.52
CA VAL A 190 26.54 -11.03 8.26
C VAL A 190 25.47 -9.93 8.31
N LEU A 191 25.86 -8.68 8.62
CA LEU A 191 24.93 -7.55 8.70
C LEU A 191 24.27 -7.22 7.36
N SER A 192 25.04 -7.23 6.27
CA SER A 192 24.50 -7.00 4.92
C SER A 192 23.47 -8.07 4.53
N TRP A 193 23.75 -9.35 4.80
CA TRP A 193 22.77 -10.42 4.58
C TRP A 193 21.51 -10.26 5.44
N ARG A 194 21.65 -9.97 6.74
CA ARG A 194 20.50 -9.73 7.63
C ARG A 194 19.66 -8.54 7.19
N LEU A 195 20.29 -7.47 6.71
CA LEU A 195 19.61 -6.31 6.15
C LEU A 195 18.79 -6.70 4.92
N GLU A 196 19.37 -7.43 3.97
CA GLU A 196 18.63 -7.92 2.79
C GLU A 196 17.41 -8.78 3.16
N LEU A 197 17.53 -9.63 4.19
CA LEU A 197 16.40 -10.42 4.71
C LEU A 197 15.29 -9.54 5.28
N ALA A 198 15.65 -8.56 6.10
CA ALA A 198 14.71 -7.60 6.68
C ALA A 198 14.01 -6.76 5.59
N GLU A 199 14.73 -6.35 4.55
CA GLU A 199 14.16 -5.62 3.42
C GLU A 199 13.19 -6.47 2.60
N LYS A 200 13.55 -7.73 2.30
CA LYS A 200 12.68 -8.66 1.55
C LYS A 200 11.34 -8.88 2.27
N SER A 201 11.37 -9.05 3.59
CA SER A 201 10.16 -9.24 4.40
C SER A 201 9.31 -7.97 4.45
N THR A 202 9.94 -6.81 4.68
CA THR A 202 9.27 -5.51 4.77
C THR A 202 8.65 -5.08 3.44
N LYS A 203 9.32 -5.33 2.31
CA LYS A 203 8.83 -4.94 0.97
C LYS A 203 7.48 -5.57 0.65
N LYS A 204 7.27 -6.84 1.00
CA LYS A 204 5.98 -7.53 0.78
C LYS A 204 4.86 -6.93 1.62
N ILE A 205 5.15 -6.59 2.87
CA ILE A 205 4.19 -5.95 3.78
C ILE A 205 3.83 -4.55 3.27
N ARG A 206 4.83 -3.75 2.88
CA ARG A 206 4.63 -2.39 2.35
C ARG A 206 3.80 -2.37 1.08
N LEU A 207 4.04 -3.30 0.14
CA LEU A 207 3.24 -3.40 -1.08
C LEU A 207 1.75 -3.66 -0.78
N LYS A 208 1.46 -4.56 0.18
CA LYS A 208 0.08 -4.82 0.62
C LYS A 208 -0.55 -3.60 1.30
N ALA A 209 0.19 -2.94 2.18
CA ALA A 209 -0.30 -1.74 2.88
C ALA A 209 -0.57 -0.58 1.91
N ASN A 210 0.36 -0.29 1.00
CA ASN A 210 0.20 0.76 0.00
C ASN A 210 -1.01 0.51 -0.91
N LYS A 211 -1.24 -0.74 -1.31
CA LYS A 211 -2.43 -1.10 -2.08
C LYS A 211 -3.71 -0.75 -1.32
N LYS A 212 -3.82 -1.16 -0.04
CA LYS A 212 -4.98 -0.83 0.80
C LYS A 212 -5.19 0.68 0.95
N VAL A 213 -4.11 1.43 1.18
CA VAL A 213 -4.20 2.90 1.29
C VAL A 213 -4.71 3.52 -0.02
N ALA A 214 -4.24 3.06 -1.18
CA ALA A 214 -4.74 3.53 -2.47
C ALA A 214 -6.22 3.19 -2.68
N ASP A 215 -6.64 1.97 -2.34
CA ASP A 215 -8.04 1.52 -2.44
C ASP A 215 -8.96 2.37 -1.54
N TYR A 216 -8.53 2.70 -0.32
CA TYR A 216 -9.28 3.58 0.59
C TYR A 216 -9.35 5.03 0.11
N SER A 217 -8.24 5.59 -0.40
CA SER A 217 -8.21 6.95 -0.95
C SER A 217 -9.16 7.09 -2.14
N MET A 218 -9.23 6.07 -3.00
CA MET A 218 -10.17 6.02 -4.12
C MET A 218 -11.63 6.00 -3.63
N ALA A 219 -11.93 5.18 -2.63
CA ALA A 219 -13.28 5.11 -2.06
C ALA A 219 -13.73 6.44 -1.42
N LEU A 220 -12.83 7.14 -0.74
CA LEU A 220 -13.10 8.46 -0.14
C LEU A 220 -13.36 9.54 -1.20
N GLU A 221 -12.63 9.52 -2.32
CA GLU A 221 -12.87 10.45 -3.41
C GLU A 221 -14.26 10.24 -4.04
N ILE A 222 -14.69 8.99 -4.19
CA ILE A 222 -16.01 8.67 -4.74
C ILE A 222 -17.14 9.04 -3.76
N ILE A 223 -16.94 8.83 -2.45
CA ILE A 223 -17.87 9.28 -1.40
C ILE A 223 -18.13 10.78 -1.48
N ARG A 224 -17.09 11.59 -1.76
CA ARG A 224 -17.23 13.03 -1.93
C ARG A 224 -18.24 13.34 -3.04
N ASP A 225 -18.16 12.65 -4.17
CA ASP A 225 -19.03 12.89 -5.32
C ASP A 225 -20.48 12.48 -5.05
N LEU A 226 -20.71 11.48 -4.18
CA LEU A 226 -22.05 11.04 -3.75
C LEU A 226 -22.80 12.06 -2.88
N SER A 227 -22.10 12.95 -2.18
CA SER A 227 -22.70 13.88 -1.21
C SER A 227 -23.62 14.95 -1.84
N ASN A 228 -23.57 15.12 -3.16
CA ASN A 228 -24.38 16.10 -3.89
C ASN A 228 -25.67 15.52 -4.50
N LEU A 229 -26.01 14.27 -4.21
CA LEU A 229 -27.15 13.58 -4.83
C LEU A 229 -28.43 13.79 -4.02
N GLU A 230 -29.51 14.19 -4.71
CA GLU A 230 -30.79 14.52 -4.07
C GLU A 230 -31.73 13.30 -3.88
N SER A 231 -31.59 12.25 -4.71
CA SER A 231 -32.50 11.08 -4.69
C SER A 231 -31.83 9.78 -4.21
N GLU A 232 -32.60 8.96 -3.48
CA GLU A 232 -32.14 7.67 -2.94
C GLU A 232 -31.70 6.73 -4.08
N GLU A 233 -32.44 6.73 -5.18
CA GLU A 233 -32.10 5.95 -6.38
C GLU A 233 -30.77 6.38 -7.00
N ALA A 234 -30.49 7.69 -7.07
CA ALA A 234 -29.20 8.17 -7.57
C ALA A 234 -28.04 7.78 -6.65
N VAL A 235 -28.24 7.81 -5.33
CA VAL A 235 -27.26 7.34 -4.35
C VAL A 235 -26.97 5.84 -4.56
N ILE A 236 -28.02 5.01 -4.68
CA ILE A 236 -27.90 3.56 -4.86
C ILE A 236 -27.18 3.21 -6.17
N ASN A 237 -27.55 3.86 -7.28
CA ASN A 237 -26.94 3.61 -8.58
C ASN A 237 -25.45 3.98 -8.61
N ASN A 238 -25.05 5.06 -7.93
CA ASN A 238 -23.64 5.38 -7.83
C ASN A 238 -22.88 4.43 -6.90
N VAL A 239 -23.50 3.92 -5.83
CA VAL A 239 -22.91 2.83 -5.02
C VAL A 239 -22.69 1.57 -5.87
N PHE A 240 -23.63 1.23 -6.77
CA PHE A 240 -23.40 0.15 -7.74
C PHE A 240 -22.25 0.45 -8.70
N GLY A 241 -22.11 1.69 -9.18
CA GLY A 241 -20.96 2.12 -9.97
C GLY A 241 -19.64 1.92 -9.22
N LEU A 242 -19.59 2.29 -7.95
CA LEU A 242 -18.44 2.08 -7.06
C LEU A 242 -18.12 0.59 -6.91
N PHE A 243 -19.11 -0.26 -6.62
CA PHE A 243 -18.89 -1.71 -6.53
C PHE A 243 -18.46 -2.32 -7.86
N THR A 244 -18.93 -1.79 -8.98
CA THR A 244 -18.47 -2.18 -10.32
C THR A 244 -17.00 -1.86 -10.52
N MET A 245 -16.56 -0.66 -10.15
CA MET A 245 -15.16 -0.25 -10.28
C MET A 245 -14.23 -1.05 -9.36
N LEU A 246 -14.65 -1.31 -8.12
CA LEU A 246 -13.80 -1.96 -7.11
C LEU A 246 -13.78 -3.49 -7.24
N PHE A 247 -14.92 -4.10 -7.58
CA PHE A 247 -15.13 -5.54 -7.47
C PHE A 247 -15.53 -6.21 -8.79
N SER A 248 -15.99 -5.42 -9.77
CA SER A 248 -16.51 -5.88 -11.07
C SER A 248 -17.44 -7.10 -10.95
N PRO A 249 -18.53 -7.02 -10.18
CA PRO A 249 -19.45 -8.14 -9.99
C PRO A 249 -20.38 -8.32 -11.19
N ASN A 250 -20.90 -9.54 -11.39
CA ASN A 250 -21.90 -9.77 -12.45
C ASN A 250 -23.31 -9.33 -12.06
N LYS A 251 -23.64 -9.35 -10.76
CA LYS A 251 -24.99 -9.02 -10.26
C LYS A 251 -24.91 -8.24 -8.96
N MET A 252 -25.72 -7.19 -8.87
CA MET A 252 -25.92 -6.42 -7.64
C MET A 252 -27.39 -6.08 -7.45
N GLN A 253 -27.83 -6.08 -6.20
CA GLN A 253 -29.15 -5.57 -5.83
C GLN A 253 -29.12 -4.84 -4.50
N TYR A 254 -30.07 -3.93 -4.34
CA TYR A 254 -30.33 -3.20 -3.11
C TYR A 254 -31.77 -3.45 -2.67
N THR A 255 -31.93 -3.83 -1.40
CA THR A 255 -33.25 -3.97 -0.77
C THR A 255 -33.39 -2.92 0.33
N PRO A 256 -34.32 -1.96 0.22
CA PRO A 256 -34.54 -0.96 1.26
C PRO A 256 -35.13 -1.59 2.51
N VAL A 257 -34.82 -1.01 3.67
CA VAL A 257 -35.48 -1.28 4.95
C VAL A 257 -36.38 -0.11 5.28
N ILE A 258 -37.66 -0.40 5.52
CA ILE A 258 -38.70 0.57 5.88
C ILE A 258 -39.34 0.07 7.17
N GLU A 259 -39.42 0.94 8.19
CA GLU A 259 -39.97 0.59 9.50
C GLU A 259 -39.30 -0.65 10.14
N GLY A 260 -38.00 -0.84 9.88
CA GLY A 260 -37.22 -1.98 10.39
C GLY A 260 -37.38 -3.28 9.61
N TYR A 261 -38.20 -3.32 8.56
CA TYR A 261 -38.40 -4.50 7.72
C TYR A 261 -37.87 -4.31 6.30
N ALA A 262 -37.23 -5.36 5.75
CA ALA A 262 -36.77 -5.35 4.36
C ALA A 262 -37.96 -5.37 3.39
N ASP A 263 -38.11 -4.29 2.61
CA ASP A 263 -39.19 -4.13 1.64
C ASP A 263 -38.72 -4.56 0.25
N LYS A 264 -39.01 -5.80 -0.10
CA LYS A 264 -38.66 -6.39 -1.41
C LYS A 264 -39.47 -5.80 -2.57
N SER A 265 -40.57 -5.09 -2.31
CA SER A 265 -41.37 -4.46 -3.37
C SER A 265 -40.66 -3.27 -4.01
N LYS A 266 -39.67 -2.69 -3.31
CA LYS A 266 -38.88 -1.52 -3.75
C LYS A 266 -37.42 -1.87 -4.05
N LEU A 267 -37.18 -3.12 -4.46
CA LEU A 267 -35.84 -3.61 -4.78
C LEU A 267 -35.29 -2.94 -6.04
N ILE A 268 -34.02 -2.54 -5.99
CA ILE A 268 -33.30 -1.92 -7.11
C ILE A 268 -32.18 -2.86 -7.56
N THR A 269 -32.05 -3.12 -8.86
CA THR A 269 -30.99 -3.96 -9.43
C THR A 269 -30.08 -3.16 -10.36
N SER A 270 -28.82 -3.59 -10.49
CA SER A 270 -27.86 -2.96 -11.41
C SER A 270 -28.03 -3.40 -12.88
N THR A 271 -28.82 -4.45 -13.15
CA THR A 271 -29.12 -4.99 -14.50
C THR A 271 -30.55 -5.56 -14.56
N ASP A 272 -31.14 -5.63 -15.76
CA ASP A 272 -32.45 -6.28 -16.05
C ASP A 272 -32.45 -7.81 -15.83
N SER A 273 -31.35 -8.37 -15.34
CA SER A 273 -31.07 -9.81 -15.32
C SER A 273 -31.58 -10.52 -14.06
N GLY A 274 -32.88 -10.34 -13.75
CA GLY A 274 -33.64 -11.15 -12.79
C GLY A 274 -33.24 -11.05 -11.32
N ILE A 275 -34.25 -11.11 -10.45
CA ILE A 275 -34.12 -11.09 -8.98
C ILE A 275 -33.14 -12.18 -8.51
N LEU A 276 -32.11 -11.81 -7.73
CA LEU A 276 -31.24 -12.79 -7.09
C LEU A 276 -32.10 -13.66 -6.15
N LYS A 277 -32.06 -14.99 -6.35
CA LYS A 277 -32.63 -15.92 -5.38
C LYS A 277 -31.82 -15.77 -4.09
N ILE A 278 -32.48 -15.23 -3.06
CA ILE A 278 -31.97 -15.05 -1.70
C ILE A 278 -31.32 -16.36 -1.26
N THR A 279 -30.00 -16.39 -1.32
CA THR A 279 -29.19 -17.56 -1.00
C THR A 279 -28.93 -17.48 0.49
N LYS A 280 -29.22 -18.56 1.23
CA LYS A 280 -29.17 -18.55 2.69
C LYS A 280 -27.77 -18.18 3.17
N THR A 281 -27.68 -17.22 4.05
CA THR A 281 -26.40 -16.70 4.48
C THR A 281 -25.79 -17.58 5.58
N LYS A 282 -24.52 -17.97 5.42
CA LYS A 282 -23.76 -18.59 6.51
C LYS A 282 -23.31 -17.47 7.46
N LYS A 283 -23.92 -17.43 8.64
CA LYS A 283 -23.62 -16.45 9.68
C LYS A 283 -22.14 -16.51 10.05
N SER A 284 -21.38 -15.46 9.74
CA SER A 284 -20.01 -15.27 10.19
C SER A 284 -19.86 -13.79 10.54
N SER A 285 -19.60 -13.50 11.82
CA SER A 285 -19.22 -12.18 12.37
C SER A 285 -20.06 -10.96 11.94
N SER A 286 -21.04 -10.62 12.77
CA SER A 286 -21.83 -9.37 12.99
C SER A 286 -22.11 -8.31 11.92
N GLU A 287 -21.43 -8.19 10.78
CA GLU A 287 -21.58 -7.03 9.87
C GLU A 287 -21.75 -7.37 8.39
N TYR A 288 -21.48 -8.61 7.98
CA TYR A 288 -21.64 -9.06 6.59
C TYR A 288 -22.03 -10.52 6.52
N GLU A 289 -22.58 -10.92 5.37
CA GLU A 289 -22.98 -12.30 5.12
C GLU A 289 -22.39 -12.77 3.79
N LEU A 290 -21.63 -13.87 3.78
CA LEU A 290 -21.14 -14.48 2.53
C LEU A 290 -22.27 -15.24 1.84
N SER A 291 -22.32 -15.17 0.51
CA SER A 291 -23.30 -15.92 -0.27
C SER A 291 -22.98 -17.43 -0.28
N GLU A 292 -23.99 -18.28 -0.48
CA GLU A 292 -23.81 -19.74 -0.50
C GLU A 292 -22.84 -20.21 -1.60
N SER A 293 -22.72 -19.44 -2.68
CA SER A 293 -21.79 -19.72 -3.77
C SER A 293 -20.31 -19.54 -3.36
N GLY A 294 -20.07 -18.80 -2.27
CA GLY A 294 -18.74 -18.35 -1.86
C GLY A 294 -18.10 -17.36 -2.85
N LYS A 295 -18.91 -16.72 -3.71
CA LYS A 295 -18.47 -15.75 -4.75
C LYS A 295 -19.17 -14.40 -4.62
N GLY A 296 -19.86 -14.17 -3.52
CA GLY A 296 -20.61 -12.95 -3.26
C GLY A 296 -20.68 -12.66 -1.76
N PHE A 297 -21.19 -11.48 -1.45
CA PHE A 297 -21.39 -11.00 -0.09
C PHE A 297 -22.59 -10.06 -0.02
N LYS A 298 -23.13 -9.94 1.19
CA LYS A 298 -24.19 -9.01 1.56
C LYS A 298 -23.69 -8.08 2.65
N ILE A 299 -24.01 -6.80 2.52
CA ILE A 299 -23.61 -5.73 3.44
C ILE A 299 -24.81 -4.88 3.80
N ASN A 300 -24.80 -4.37 5.02
CA ASN A 300 -25.82 -3.45 5.51
C ASN A 300 -25.42 -2.02 5.12
N ALA A 301 -26.36 -1.21 4.65
CA ALA A 301 -26.24 0.24 4.68
C ALA A 301 -26.81 0.70 6.02
N SER A 302 -25.94 1.06 6.95
CA SER A 302 -26.34 1.37 8.33
C SER A 302 -25.80 2.73 8.76
N TYR A 303 -26.46 3.41 9.68
CA TYR A 303 -25.96 4.65 10.29
C TYR A 303 -26.59 4.79 11.68
N ASN A 304 -25.79 5.09 12.72
CA ASN A 304 -26.22 5.13 14.12
C ASN A 304 -27.04 3.90 14.56
N ASP A 305 -26.52 2.70 14.28
CA ASP A 305 -27.15 1.40 14.57
C ASP A 305 -28.51 1.12 13.87
N GLU A 306 -28.98 2.03 13.02
CA GLU A 306 -30.15 1.85 12.17
C GLU A 306 -29.73 1.31 10.78
N VAL A 307 -30.44 0.32 10.26
CA VAL A 307 -30.20 -0.25 8.93
C VAL A 307 -31.21 0.32 7.93
N PHE A 308 -30.72 0.99 6.90
CA PHE A 308 -31.54 1.63 5.86
C PHE A 308 -31.77 0.74 4.64
N GLY A 309 -30.91 -0.27 4.45
CA GLY A 309 -31.03 -1.23 3.36
C GLY A 309 -29.91 -2.26 3.34
N TYR A 310 -30.03 -3.22 2.43
CA TYR A 310 -29.04 -4.28 2.20
C TYR A 310 -28.55 -4.25 0.77
N PHE A 311 -27.23 -4.22 0.59
CA PHE A 311 -26.58 -4.44 -0.70
C PHE A 311 -26.14 -5.89 -0.80
N GLU A 312 -26.53 -6.55 -1.88
CA GLU A 312 -26.09 -7.91 -2.20
C GLU A 312 -25.30 -7.89 -3.51
N VAL A 313 -24.09 -8.46 -3.48
CA VAL A 313 -23.14 -8.48 -4.58
C VAL A 313 -22.77 -9.93 -4.87
N GLU A 314 -22.85 -10.36 -6.12
CA GLU A 314 -22.66 -11.77 -6.50
C GLU A 314 -21.76 -11.92 -7.74
N ASN A 315 -21.00 -13.02 -7.77
CA ASN A 315 -20.00 -13.35 -8.79
C ASN A 315 -18.96 -12.24 -9.00
N VAL A 316 -18.23 -11.90 -7.94
CA VAL A 316 -17.06 -11.01 -8.06
C VAL A 316 -15.96 -11.67 -8.90
N LEU A 317 -15.19 -10.86 -9.63
CA LEU A 317 -14.17 -11.33 -10.58
C LEU A 317 -13.06 -12.17 -9.91
N PHE A 318 -12.70 -11.84 -8.66
CA PHE A 318 -11.66 -12.55 -7.90
C PHE A 318 -12.13 -12.98 -6.50
N PRO A 319 -12.83 -14.14 -6.38
CA PRO A 319 -13.38 -14.60 -5.10
C PRO A 319 -12.35 -14.81 -3.97
N LYS A 320 -11.08 -15.05 -4.31
CA LYS A 320 -9.97 -15.16 -3.33
C LYS A 320 -9.73 -13.88 -2.52
N HIS A 321 -10.26 -12.73 -2.96
CA HIS A 321 -10.13 -11.43 -2.31
C HIS A 321 -11.41 -10.99 -1.58
N LEU A 322 -12.39 -11.87 -1.38
CA LEU A 322 -13.67 -11.53 -0.72
C LEU A 322 -13.50 -10.85 0.63
N ASN A 323 -12.57 -11.32 1.47
CA ASN A 323 -12.32 -10.69 2.76
C ASN A 323 -11.79 -9.24 2.63
N ASP A 324 -10.99 -8.96 1.61
CA ASP A 324 -10.50 -7.60 1.34
C ASP A 324 -11.65 -6.70 0.87
N TYR A 325 -12.55 -7.22 0.02
CA TYR A 325 -13.73 -6.51 -0.47
C TYR A 325 -14.71 -6.17 0.65
N VAL A 326 -15.02 -7.15 1.50
CA VAL A 326 -15.87 -6.95 2.68
C VAL A 326 -15.28 -5.90 3.62
N ALA A 327 -13.99 -5.98 3.92
CA ALA A 327 -13.33 -5.00 4.79
C ALA A 327 -13.40 -3.58 4.21
N LEU A 328 -13.25 -3.44 2.89
CA LEU A 328 -13.41 -2.16 2.20
C LEU A 328 -14.84 -1.65 2.31
N THR A 329 -15.84 -2.51 2.07
CA THR A 329 -17.22 -2.04 2.11
C THR A 329 -17.75 -1.76 3.51
N ASN A 330 -17.29 -2.49 4.53
CA ASN A 330 -17.61 -2.17 5.93
C ASN A 330 -17.10 -0.77 6.32
N SER A 331 -15.91 -0.39 5.84
CA SER A 331 -15.36 0.95 6.13
C SER A 331 -16.19 2.11 5.59
N ILE A 332 -17.05 1.85 4.59
CA ILE A 332 -17.90 2.86 3.94
C ILE A 332 -19.40 2.64 4.18
N SER A 333 -19.79 1.54 4.83
CA SER A 333 -21.19 1.17 5.12
C SER A 333 -21.93 2.28 5.87
N SER A 334 -21.27 2.86 6.88
CA SER A 334 -21.78 3.97 7.70
C SER A 334 -22.11 5.21 6.86
N VAL A 335 -21.25 5.50 5.89
CA VAL A 335 -21.39 6.64 4.98
C VAL A 335 -22.51 6.40 3.96
N ILE A 336 -22.59 5.19 3.40
CA ILE A 336 -23.68 4.80 2.49
C ILE A 336 -25.03 4.90 3.22
N GLY A 337 -25.10 4.39 4.46
CA GLY A 337 -26.29 4.51 5.30
C GLY A 337 -26.69 5.97 5.55
N LEU A 338 -25.72 6.83 5.90
CA LEU A 338 -25.94 8.26 6.08
C LEU A 338 -26.49 8.95 4.81
N LEU A 339 -25.93 8.64 3.63
CA LEU A 339 -26.38 9.23 2.37
C LEU A 339 -27.83 8.85 2.03
N ILE A 340 -28.19 7.58 2.23
CA ILE A 340 -29.56 7.09 2.05
C ILE A 340 -30.49 7.76 3.07
N ALA A 341 -30.09 7.85 4.33
CA ALA A 341 -30.84 8.50 5.39
C ALA A 341 -31.11 9.98 5.06
N ASN A 342 -30.07 10.71 4.61
CA ASN A 342 -30.18 12.11 4.20
C ASN A 342 -31.15 12.29 3.03
N SER A 343 -31.06 11.47 1.98
CA SER A 343 -31.97 11.58 0.84
C SER A 343 -33.41 11.25 1.22
N ARG A 344 -33.65 10.23 2.06
CA ARG A 344 -35.00 9.93 2.58
C ARG A 344 -35.56 11.07 3.39
N HIS A 345 -34.74 11.65 4.28
CA HIS A 345 -35.14 12.79 5.10
C HIS A 345 -35.53 13.99 4.23
N TYR A 346 -34.71 14.32 3.23
CA TYR A 346 -34.99 15.41 2.29
C TYR A 346 -36.29 15.19 1.50
N ASN A 347 -36.53 13.96 1.00
CA ASN A 347 -37.78 13.64 0.30
C ASN A 347 -39.01 13.74 1.20
N ASN A 348 -38.91 13.34 2.47
CA ASN A 348 -39.99 13.49 3.44
C ASN A 348 -40.28 14.96 3.74
N LEU A 349 -39.24 15.77 3.95
CA LEU A 349 -39.39 17.22 4.14
C LEU A 349 -40.07 17.90 2.94
N LEU A 350 -39.73 17.50 1.71
CA LEU A 350 -40.39 18.01 0.51
C LEU A 350 -41.87 17.64 0.45
N LYS A 351 -42.23 16.40 0.81
CA LYS A 351 -43.63 15.95 0.87
C LYS A 351 -44.42 16.72 1.92
N GLU A 352 -43.88 16.84 3.14
CA GLU A 352 -44.52 17.60 4.22
C GLU A 352 -44.73 19.08 3.82
N LYS A 353 -43.72 19.71 3.21
CA LYS A 353 -43.83 21.08 2.72
C LYS A 353 -44.92 21.22 1.65
N LEU A 354 -45.02 20.27 0.73
CA LEU A 354 -46.05 20.26 -0.30
C LEU A 354 -47.45 20.08 0.32
N GLU A 355 -47.61 19.13 1.25
CA GLU A 355 -48.87 18.90 1.96
C GLU A 355 -49.32 20.13 2.75
N ILE A 356 -48.40 20.79 3.46
CA ILE A 356 -48.66 22.04 4.18
C ILE A 356 -49.11 23.13 3.19
N SER A 357 -48.42 23.28 2.05
CA SER A 357 -48.78 24.26 1.02
C SER A 357 -50.19 24.02 0.49
N VAL A 358 -50.50 22.79 0.09
CA VAL A 358 -51.83 22.40 -0.44
C VAL A 358 -52.92 22.61 0.62
N LYS A 359 -52.65 22.24 1.87
CA LYS A 359 -53.60 22.43 2.98
C LYS A 359 -53.84 23.91 3.27
N SER A 360 -52.79 24.72 3.29
CA SER A 360 -52.89 26.17 3.50
C SER A 360 -53.68 26.84 2.39
N GLU A 361 -53.42 26.49 1.13
CA GLU A 361 -54.15 27.02 -0.02
C GLU A 361 -55.64 26.67 0.06
N LYS A 362 -55.96 25.41 0.36
CA LYS A 362 -57.35 24.96 0.54
C LYS A 362 -58.03 25.72 1.68
N GLN A 363 -57.36 25.86 2.83
CA GLN A 363 -57.90 26.59 3.98
C GLN A 363 -58.17 28.06 3.65
N PHE A 364 -57.24 28.74 2.98
CA PHE A 364 -57.44 30.12 2.55
C PHE A 364 -58.63 30.25 1.59
N ARG A 365 -58.70 29.35 0.60
CA ARG A 365 -59.83 29.29 -0.33
C ARG A 365 -61.16 29.09 0.39
N ASP A 366 -61.23 28.12 1.31
CA ASP A 366 -62.45 27.85 2.07
C ASP A 366 -62.85 29.05 2.95
N LEU A 367 -61.88 29.73 3.59
CA LEU A 367 -62.13 30.96 4.37
C LEU A 367 -62.68 32.10 3.50
N PHE A 368 -62.11 32.32 2.31
CA PHE A 368 -62.61 33.32 1.37
C PHE A 368 -64.02 32.97 0.91
N GLU A 369 -64.22 31.75 0.40
CA GLU A 369 -65.46 31.25 -0.20
C GLU A 369 -66.66 31.27 0.73
N TYR A 370 -66.47 30.83 1.98
CA TYR A 370 -67.52 30.66 2.97
C TYR A 370 -67.57 31.78 4.01
N SER A 371 -66.81 32.85 3.83
CA SER A 371 -66.93 34.04 4.67
C SER A 371 -68.37 34.59 4.59
N PRO A 372 -69.00 34.93 5.73
CA PRO A 372 -70.36 35.47 5.76
C PRO A 372 -70.46 36.92 5.28
N VAL A 373 -69.32 37.58 5.02
CA VAL A 373 -69.25 38.95 4.49
C VAL A 373 -68.86 38.95 3.02
N SER A 374 -69.36 39.92 2.26
CA SER A 374 -69.02 40.13 0.84
C SER A 374 -67.52 40.45 0.71
N LEU A 375 -66.76 39.56 0.09
CA LEU A 375 -65.32 39.71 -0.19
C LEU A 375 -65.07 39.72 -1.70
N TRP A 376 -64.22 40.65 -2.13
CA TRP A 376 -63.84 40.89 -3.52
C TRP A 376 -62.31 40.92 -3.58
N GLU A 377 -61.75 40.10 -4.46
CA GLU A 377 -60.34 40.13 -4.81
C GLU A 377 -60.20 40.94 -6.10
N GLU A 378 -59.49 42.06 -6.03
CA GLU A 378 -59.45 43.07 -7.08
C GLU A 378 -58.00 43.43 -7.40
N ASP A 379 -57.66 43.45 -8.69
CA ASP A 379 -56.38 43.94 -9.19
C ASP A 379 -56.46 45.43 -9.51
N PHE A 380 -55.79 46.24 -8.68
CA PHE A 380 -55.63 47.68 -8.83
C PHE A 380 -54.33 48.08 -9.54
N SER A 381 -53.58 47.13 -10.11
CA SER A 381 -52.26 47.42 -10.69
C SER A 381 -52.30 48.49 -11.78
N GLU A 382 -53.26 48.43 -12.70
CA GLU A 382 -53.44 49.45 -13.75
C GLU A 382 -53.89 50.80 -13.18
N VAL A 383 -54.74 50.80 -12.15
CA VAL A 383 -55.18 52.01 -11.46
C VAL A 383 -54.02 52.71 -10.79
N LYS A 384 -53.12 51.96 -10.15
CA LYS A 384 -51.93 52.49 -9.51
C LYS A 384 -51.02 53.19 -10.52
N ILE A 385 -50.82 52.61 -11.71
CA ILE A 385 -50.03 53.22 -12.78
C ILE A 385 -50.62 54.59 -13.17
N LEU A 386 -51.93 54.65 -13.43
CA LEU A 386 -52.63 55.89 -13.80
C LEU A 386 -52.55 56.95 -12.69
N LEU A 387 -52.71 56.55 -11.43
CA LEU A 387 -52.61 57.45 -10.29
C LEU A 387 -51.19 57.96 -10.09
N ASP A 388 -50.17 57.11 -10.26
CA ASP A 388 -48.76 57.49 -10.14
C ASP A 388 -48.34 58.49 -11.24
N GLU A 389 -48.89 58.37 -12.45
CA GLU A 389 -48.72 59.36 -13.53
C GLU A 389 -49.30 60.72 -13.14
N LYS A 390 -50.57 60.76 -12.70
CA LYS A 390 -51.22 62.02 -12.29
C LYS A 390 -50.62 62.63 -11.04
N LYS A 391 -50.09 61.81 -10.13
CA LYS A 391 -49.35 62.28 -8.96
C LYS A 391 -48.05 63.00 -9.34
N LYS A 392 -47.38 62.60 -10.44
CA LYS A 392 -46.18 63.29 -10.95
C LYS A 392 -46.51 64.64 -11.58
N GLU A 393 -47.66 64.75 -12.25
CA GLU A 393 -48.13 65.99 -12.90
C GLU A 393 -48.62 67.03 -11.88
N HIS A 394 -49.37 66.60 -10.86
CA HIS A 394 -50.06 67.50 -9.92
C HIS A 394 -49.47 67.50 -8.49
N LYS A 395 -48.14 67.32 -8.38
CA LYS A 395 -47.37 67.19 -7.13
C LYS A 395 -48.02 67.93 -5.94
N ASN A 396 -48.41 67.15 -4.93
CA ASN A 396 -49.04 67.53 -3.65
C ASN A 396 -50.52 67.94 -3.66
N ASN A 397 -51.23 67.87 -4.79
CA ASN A 397 -52.68 68.14 -4.80
C ASN A 397 -53.51 67.11 -5.58
N LEU A 398 -53.10 65.83 -5.53
CA LEU A 398 -53.82 64.73 -6.18
C LEU A 398 -55.28 64.64 -5.71
N LYS A 399 -55.57 64.91 -4.43
CA LYS A 399 -56.93 64.92 -3.89
C LYS A 399 -57.81 65.94 -4.62
N LYS A 400 -57.35 67.19 -4.73
CA LYS A 400 -58.06 68.26 -5.44
C LYS A 400 -58.28 67.90 -6.92
N TYR A 401 -57.28 67.29 -7.56
CA TYR A 401 -57.41 66.82 -8.94
C TYR A 401 -58.50 65.75 -9.08
N LEU A 402 -58.57 64.75 -8.18
CA LEU A 402 -59.61 63.72 -8.23
C LEU A 402 -61.01 64.29 -7.99
N ASP A 403 -61.14 65.26 -7.08
CA ASP A 403 -62.42 65.93 -6.78
C ASP A 403 -62.94 66.75 -7.98
N GLU A 404 -62.04 67.41 -8.72
CA GLU A 404 -62.37 68.23 -9.90
C GLU A 404 -62.52 67.41 -11.20
N ASN A 405 -62.05 66.15 -11.24
CA ASN A 405 -62.03 65.31 -12.45
C ASN A 405 -62.72 63.95 -12.23
N PRO A 406 -64.05 63.92 -12.06
CA PRO A 406 -64.81 62.69 -11.83
C PRO A 406 -64.70 61.69 -13.00
N ASP A 407 -64.45 62.16 -14.22
CA ASP A 407 -64.27 61.26 -15.38
C ASP A 407 -62.96 60.47 -15.30
N PHE A 408 -61.90 61.02 -14.69
CA PHE A 408 -60.67 60.27 -14.44
C PHE A 408 -60.87 59.20 -13.36
N VAL A 409 -61.70 59.48 -12.34
CA VAL A 409 -62.11 58.47 -11.36
C VAL A 409 -62.89 57.34 -12.02
N ARG A 410 -63.80 57.64 -12.96
CA ARG A 410 -64.51 56.63 -13.75
C ARG A 410 -63.57 55.79 -14.62
N GLN A 411 -62.56 56.42 -15.23
CA GLN A 411 -61.52 55.71 -15.97
C GLN A 411 -60.72 54.76 -15.07
N CYS A 412 -60.37 55.20 -13.85
CA CYS A 412 -59.71 54.34 -12.86
C CYS A 412 -60.61 53.17 -12.45
N ILE A 413 -61.89 53.41 -12.16
CA ILE A 413 -62.85 52.35 -11.80
C ILE A 413 -62.98 51.32 -12.93
N ALA A 414 -63.06 51.78 -14.19
CA ALA A 414 -63.14 50.90 -15.35
C ALA A 414 -61.87 50.05 -15.59
N LYS A 415 -60.78 50.34 -14.86
CA LYS A 415 -59.49 49.64 -14.95
C LYS A 415 -59.26 48.66 -13.79
N ILE A 416 -60.12 48.66 -12.78
CA ILE A 416 -60.11 47.65 -11.73
C ILE A 416 -60.57 46.33 -12.34
N LYS A 417 -59.76 45.29 -12.18
CA LYS A 417 -60.14 43.93 -12.60
C LYS A 417 -60.56 43.14 -11.38
N ILE A 418 -61.78 42.62 -11.40
CA ILE A 418 -62.23 41.68 -10.39
C ILE A 418 -61.58 40.33 -10.71
N LEU A 419 -60.75 39.83 -9.79
CA LEU A 419 -60.07 38.54 -9.93
C LEU A 419 -60.94 37.41 -9.38
N ASN A 420 -61.63 37.64 -8.27
CA ASN A 420 -62.48 36.65 -7.63
C ASN A 420 -63.49 37.32 -6.69
N ILE A 421 -64.66 36.71 -6.51
CA ILE A 421 -65.66 37.11 -5.51
C ILE A 421 -66.13 35.88 -4.73
N ASN A 422 -66.43 36.05 -3.45
CA ASN A 422 -66.92 34.94 -2.63
C ASN A 422 -68.44 34.72 -2.77
N ARG A 423 -68.97 33.66 -2.15
CA ARG A 423 -70.40 33.31 -2.27
C ARG A 423 -71.32 34.36 -1.67
N ALA A 424 -70.91 35.02 -0.58
CA ALA A 424 -71.68 36.10 0.03
C ALA A 424 -71.83 37.30 -0.92
N SER A 425 -70.78 37.66 -1.67
CA SER A 425 -70.83 38.68 -2.72
C SER A 425 -71.83 38.32 -3.83
N VAL A 426 -71.78 37.07 -4.33
CA VAL A 426 -72.73 36.57 -5.34
C VAL A 426 -74.17 36.69 -4.86
N ALA A 427 -74.46 36.25 -3.63
CA ALA A 427 -75.79 36.30 -3.04
C ALA A 427 -76.28 37.73 -2.79
N LEU A 428 -75.41 38.62 -2.29
CA LEU A 428 -75.74 40.01 -1.97
C LEU A 428 -76.08 40.82 -3.22
N HIS A 429 -75.31 40.63 -4.29
CA HIS A 429 -75.45 41.41 -5.53
C HIS A 429 -76.35 40.74 -6.58
N GLY A 430 -76.84 39.52 -6.31
CA GLY A 430 -77.77 38.81 -7.19
C GLY A 430 -77.14 38.31 -8.49
N PHE A 431 -75.83 38.05 -8.51
CA PHE A 431 -75.15 37.49 -9.67
C PHE A 431 -75.61 36.05 -9.92
N GLN A 432 -75.74 35.63 -11.19
CA GLN A 432 -76.17 34.27 -11.54
C GLN A 432 -75.06 33.23 -11.29
N ASN A 433 -73.81 33.67 -11.37
CA ASN A 433 -72.59 32.89 -11.22
C ASN A 433 -71.43 33.84 -10.87
N LYS A 434 -70.23 33.29 -10.68
CA LYS A 434 -69.00 34.05 -10.34
C LYS A 434 -68.28 34.63 -11.56
N GLU A 435 -68.50 34.05 -12.73
CA GLU A 435 -67.99 34.51 -14.02
C GLU A 435 -68.88 35.64 -14.54
#